data_AF-A0A976DVP0-F1
#
_entry.id   AF-A0A976DVP0-F1
#
_cell.length_a   1.000
_cell.length_b   1.000
_cell.length_c   1.000
_cell.angle_alpha   90.00
_cell.angle_beta   90.00
_cell.angle_gamma   90.00
#
_symmetry.space_group_name_H-M   'P 1'
#
loop_
_entity.id
_entity.type
_entity.pdbx_description
1 polymer ?
#
loop_
_entity_poly.entity_id
_entity_poly.type
_entity_poly.pdbx_seq_one_letter_code
_entity_poly.pdbx_strand_id
1 'polypeptide(L)'
;MATQKMLKFVTLAKETPEKRDPSSRAQDFDEIYREFAEQKAAEQAGRCSQCGVPYCQSHCPLHNNIPDWLKLTAEGRLQEAYEVSQATNTFPEICGRICPQDRLCEGNCVIEQSGHGTVTIGAVEKYITDTAWEQGWVKPIRPHAERPESVGIIGAGPGGLAAADVLRRQGVQVTVYDRYDRAGGLLTYGIPGFKLEKPVVMQRIQQLADGGVQFVANCNVGDDITFDAIRGQHDAVL
;
A
#
# COMPACT_ATOMS: atom_id res chain seq x y z
N MET A 1 2.43 -29.99 -21.94
CA MET A 1 1.89 -29.92 -20.56
C MET A 1 2.05 -28.48 -20.09
N ALA A 2 0.99 -27.83 -19.62
CA ALA A 2 1.13 -26.48 -19.07
C ALA A 2 2.08 -26.54 -17.87
N THR A 3 3.15 -25.75 -17.88
CA THR A 3 4.09 -25.66 -16.76
C THR A 3 3.32 -25.15 -15.54
N GLN A 4 3.09 -26.01 -14.54
CA GLN A 4 2.47 -25.63 -13.26
C GLN A 4 3.26 -24.45 -12.68
N LYS A 5 2.65 -23.26 -12.55
CA LYS A 5 3.33 -22.04 -12.06
C LYS A 5 3.25 -21.89 -10.53
N MET A 6 2.24 -22.48 -9.90
CA MET A 6 2.00 -22.44 -8.44
C MET A 6 2.52 -23.70 -7.73
N LEU A 7 2.36 -23.76 -6.40
CA LEU A 7 2.74 -24.90 -5.54
C LEU A 7 4.25 -25.21 -5.53
N LYS A 8 5.10 -24.21 -5.75
CA LYS A 8 6.56 -24.40 -5.86
C LYS A 8 7.30 -24.51 -4.53
N PHE A 9 6.60 -24.36 -3.39
CA PHE A 9 7.21 -24.37 -2.06
C PHE A 9 7.96 -25.67 -1.69
N VAL A 10 7.72 -26.78 -2.38
CA VAL A 10 8.44 -28.06 -2.16
C VAL A 10 9.84 -28.03 -2.78
N THR A 11 10.03 -27.33 -3.90
CA THR A 11 11.29 -27.30 -4.66
C THR A 11 11.98 -25.94 -4.62
N LEU A 12 11.27 -24.88 -4.20
CA LEU A 12 11.76 -23.52 -4.16
C LEU A 12 11.74 -23.00 -2.72
N ALA A 13 12.93 -22.67 -2.22
CA ALA A 13 13.10 -22.07 -0.89
C ALA A 13 12.56 -20.64 -0.84
N LYS A 14 12.23 -20.19 0.37
CA LYS A 14 11.92 -18.78 0.64
C LYS A 14 13.16 -17.94 0.36
N GLU A 15 13.00 -16.89 -0.42
CA GLU A 15 14.02 -15.85 -0.61
C GLU A 15 13.40 -14.48 -0.36
N THR A 16 14.08 -13.63 0.39
CA THR A 16 13.74 -12.20 0.53
C THR A 16 14.53 -11.38 -0.48
N PRO A 17 14.09 -10.16 -0.82
CA PRO A 17 14.91 -9.27 -1.64
C PRO A 17 16.30 -9.03 -1.04
N GLU A 18 17.27 -8.71 -1.89
CA GLU A 18 18.65 -8.47 -1.49
C GLU A 18 18.69 -7.34 -0.46
N LYS A 19 19.31 -7.60 0.69
CA LYS A 19 19.52 -6.61 1.73
C LYS A 19 20.88 -5.96 1.56
N ARG A 20 20.92 -4.63 1.56
CA ARG A 20 22.16 -3.85 1.45
C ARG A 20 23.15 -4.21 2.56
N ASP A 21 24.43 -4.18 2.21
CA ASP A 21 25.54 -4.46 3.14
C ASP A 21 25.46 -3.55 4.39
N PRO A 22 25.70 -4.09 5.61
CA PRO A 22 25.62 -3.31 6.83
C PRO A 22 26.55 -2.09 6.87
N SER A 23 27.75 -2.16 6.31
CA SER A 23 28.71 -1.06 6.31
C SER A 23 28.29 0.07 5.37
N SER A 24 27.70 -0.28 4.22
CA SER A 24 27.16 0.70 3.27
C SER A 24 25.91 1.39 3.80
N ARG A 25 24.90 0.63 4.25
CA ARG A 25 23.61 1.21 4.71
C ARG A 25 23.69 1.96 6.04
N ALA A 26 24.84 1.96 6.70
CA ALA A 26 25.09 2.77 7.89
C ALA A 26 25.49 4.22 7.54
N GLN A 27 25.78 4.51 6.27
CA GLN A 27 26.26 5.82 5.80
C GLN A 27 25.15 6.69 5.17
N ASP A 28 23.95 6.16 5.00
CA ASP A 28 22.82 6.84 4.36
C ASP A 28 21.47 6.42 4.98
N PHE A 29 20.39 6.98 4.44
CA PHE A 29 19.01 6.70 4.85
C PHE A 29 18.20 6.06 3.72
N ASP A 30 18.85 5.45 2.73
CA ASP A 30 18.15 4.84 1.59
C ASP A 30 17.56 3.48 2.00
N GLU A 31 16.54 3.00 1.28
CA GLU A 31 15.83 1.75 1.62
C GLU A 31 16.82 0.57 1.74
N ILE A 32 16.70 -0.23 2.80
CA ILE A 32 17.66 -1.30 3.11
C ILE A 32 17.50 -2.55 2.24
N TYR A 33 16.33 -2.74 1.65
CA TYR A 33 16.03 -3.84 0.75
C TYR A 33 15.96 -3.32 -0.67
N ARG A 34 16.53 -4.07 -1.61
CA ARG A 34 16.33 -3.83 -3.03
C ARG A 34 14.98 -4.37 -3.47
N GLU A 35 14.57 -3.99 -4.67
CA GLU A 35 13.40 -4.60 -5.30
C GLU A 35 13.67 -6.04 -5.72
N PHE A 36 12.59 -6.83 -5.79
CA PHE A 36 12.68 -8.09 -6.50
C PHE A 36 12.91 -7.82 -7.98
N ALA A 37 13.84 -8.56 -8.58
CA ALA A 37 13.81 -8.75 -10.02
C ALA A 37 12.50 -9.45 -10.41
N GLU A 38 11.93 -9.13 -11.57
CA GLU A 38 10.66 -9.70 -12.07
C GLU A 38 10.61 -11.22 -11.92
N GLN A 39 11.67 -11.91 -12.35
CA GLN A 39 11.76 -13.36 -12.25
C GLN A 39 11.65 -13.86 -10.79
N LYS A 40 12.28 -13.15 -9.84
CA LYS A 40 12.24 -13.51 -8.43
C LYS A 40 10.88 -13.26 -7.79
N ALA A 41 10.19 -12.19 -8.17
CA ALA A 41 8.83 -11.93 -7.71
C ALA A 41 7.87 -13.05 -8.18
N ALA A 42 7.96 -13.45 -9.46
CA ALA A 42 7.16 -14.54 -10.00
C ALA A 42 7.48 -15.90 -9.35
N GLU A 43 8.77 -16.21 -9.13
CA GLU A 43 9.21 -17.41 -8.43
C GLU A 43 8.66 -17.46 -6.99
N GLN A 44 8.85 -16.39 -6.21
CA GLN A 44 8.39 -16.34 -4.82
C GLN A 44 6.87 -16.34 -4.71
N ALA A 45 6.15 -15.67 -5.63
CA ALA A 45 4.69 -15.75 -5.68
C ALA A 45 4.20 -17.18 -6.00
N GLY A 46 4.90 -17.89 -6.88
CA GLY A 46 4.63 -19.29 -7.24
C GLY A 46 4.77 -20.29 -6.09
N ARG A 47 5.39 -19.90 -4.96
CA ARG A 47 5.42 -20.72 -3.73
C ARG A 47 4.05 -20.82 -3.06
N CYS A 48 3.12 -19.91 -3.34
CA CYS A 48 1.78 -19.94 -2.78
C CYS A 48 1.08 -21.28 -3.10
N SER A 49 0.51 -21.89 -2.06
CA SER A 49 -0.20 -23.17 -2.13
C SER A 49 -1.63 -23.05 -2.65
N GLN A 50 -2.15 -21.82 -2.85
CA GLN A 50 -3.54 -21.56 -3.26
C GLN A 50 -4.54 -22.32 -2.38
N CYS A 51 -4.37 -22.19 -1.06
CA CYS A 51 -5.19 -22.86 -0.04
C CYS A 51 -6.68 -22.51 -0.19
N GLY A 52 -7.56 -23.49 0.06
CA GLY A 52 -9.00 -23.25 0.10
C GLY A 52 -9.45 -22.30 1.21
N VAL A 53 -8.73 -22.29 2.35
CA VAL A 53 -8.94 -21.32 3.45
C VAL A 53 -7.66 -20.49 3.59
N PRO A 54 -7.61 -19.27 3.02
CA PRO A 54 -6.40 -18.45 3.01
C PRO A 54 -6.22 -17.68 4.33
N TYR A 55 -5.54 -18.30 5.29
CA TYR A 55 -5.22 -17.66 6.58
C TYR A 55 -4.46 -16.34 6.45
N CYS A 56 -3.64 -16.19 5.39
CA CYS A 56 -2.96 -14.94 5.09
C CYS A 56 -3.94 -13.78 4.85
N GLN A 57 -5.09 -14.03 4.24
CA GLN A 57 -6.16 -13.04 4.03
C GLN A 57 -6.93 -12.77 5.33
N SER A 58 -7.25 -13.80 6.10
CA SER A 58 -7.96 -13.61 7.39
C SER A 58 -7.14 -12.82 8.42
N HIS A 59 -5.81 -12.95 8.39
CA HIS A 59 -4.89 -12.26 9.31
C HIS A 59 -4.29 -10.97 8.73
N CYS A 60 -4.69 -10.61 7.51
CA CYS A 60 -4.49 -9.26 7.00
C CYS A 60 -5.65 -8.38 7.50
N PRO A 61 -5.39 -7.27 8.22
CA PRO A 61 -6.47 -6.40 8.70
C PRO A 61 -7.36 -5.80 7.59
N LEU A 62 -6.85 -5.72 6.36
CA LEU A 62 -7.58 -5.25 5.18
C LEU A 62 -8.29 -6.38 4.42
N HIS A 63 -8.08 -7.64 4.83
CA HIS A 63 -8.58 -8.82 4.13
C HIS A 63 -8.22 -8.85 2.65
N ASN A 64 -7.00 -8.40 2.31
CA ASN A 64 -6.49 -8.39 0.94
C ASN A 64 -6.64 -9.76 0.28
N ASN A 65 -6.99 -9.76 -1.02
CA ASN A 65 -7.15 -10.97 -1.83
C ASN A 65 -5.79 -11.58 -2.22
N ILE A 66 -4.99 -11.93 -1.21
CA ILE A 66 -3.58 -12.32 -1.33
C ILE A 66 -3.36 -13.49 -2.31
N PRO A 67 -4.12 -14.60 -2.24
CA PRO A 67 -3.92 -15.70 -3.18
C PRO A 67 -4.12 -15.30 -4.64
N ASP A 68 -5.04 -14.38 -4.92
CA ASP A 68 -5.42 -13.99 -6.27
C ASP A 68 -4.32 -13.16 -6.93
N TRP A 69 -3.87 -12.08 -6.27
CA TRP A 69 -2.80 -11.28 -6.85
C TRP A 69 -1.46 -12.03 -6.87
N LEU A 70 -1.18 -12.94 -5.93
CA LEU A 70 0.00 -13.82 -6.01
C LEU A 70 -0.03 -14.73 -7.24
N LYS A 71 -1.20 -15.31 -7.55
CA LYS A 71 -1.38 -16.13 -8.74
C LYS A 71 -1.16 -15.31 -10.02
N LEU A 72 -1.76 -14.11 -10.08
CA LEU A 72 -1.60 -13.19 -11.20
C LEU A 72 -0.13 -12.79 -11.39
N THR A 73 0.60 -12.51 -10.30
CA THR A 73 2.04 -12.25 -10.36
C THR A 73 2.82 -13.43 -10.95
N ALA A 74 2.59 -14.66 -10.46
CA ALA A 74 3.26 -15.84 -10.98
C ALA A 74 2.91 -16.10 -12.47
N GLU A 75 1.72 -15.71 -12.90
CA GLU A 75 1.28 -15.80 -14.29
C GLU A 75 1.90 -14.75 -15.22
N GLY A 76 2.51 -13.68 -14.68
CA GLY A 76 3.05 -12.54 -15.42
C GLY A 76 2.01 -11.43 -15.68
N ARG A 77 0.84 -11.50 -15.03
CA ARG A 77 -0.30 -10.59 -15.22
C ARG A 77 -0.22 -9.43 -14.21
N LEU A 78 0.87 -8.67 -14.27
CA LEU A 78 1.23 -7.71 -13.21
C LEU A 78 0.23 -6.57 -13.04
N GLN A 79 -0.34 -6.06 -14.13
CA GLN A 79 -1.35 -5.00 -14.05
C GLN A 79 -2.60 -5.48 -13.30
N GLU A 80 -3.10 -6.67 -13.65
CA GLU A 80 -4.26 -7.27 -12.97
C GLU A 80 -3.93 -7.59 -11.51
N ALA A 81 -2.71 -8.06 -11.21
CA ALA A 81 -2.25 -8.30 -9.84
C ALA A 81 -2.30 -7.02 -8.99
N TYR A 82 -1.80 -5.91 -9.54
CA TYR A 82 -1.88 -4.60 -8.91
C TYR A 82 -3.34 -4.16 -8.70
N GLU A 83 -4.20 -4.27 -9.71
CA GLU A 83 -5.62 -3.88 -9.62
C GLU A 83 -6.34 -4.64 -8.50
N VAL A 84 -6.09 -5.94 -8.37
CA VAL A 84 -6.64 -6.78 -7.29
C VAL A 84 -6.08 -6.38 -5.92
N SER A 85 -4.80 -6.03 -5.82
CA SER A 85 -4.17 -5.57 -4.57
C SER A 85 -4.72 -4.21 -4.11
N GLN A 86 -4.80 -3.25 -5.04
CA GLN A 86 -5.28 -1.88 -4.79
C GLN A 86 -6.79 -1.83 -4.48
N ALA A 87 -7.57 -2.85 -4.88
CA ALA A 87 -9.01 -2.91 -4.65
C ALA A 87 -9.39 -2.94 -3.15
N THR A 88 -8.53 -3.48 -2.29
CA THR A 88 -8.76 -3.60 -0.83
C THR A 88 -7.80 -2.75 0.01
N ASN A 89 -6.70 -2.29 -0.59
CA ASN A 89 -5.68 -1.49 0.10
C ASN A 89 -5.44 -0.18 -0.64
N THR A 90 -5.59 0.96 0.05
CA THR A 90 -5.29 2.28 -0.53
C THR A 90 -3.78 2.47 -0.78
N PHE A 91 -2.92 1.87 0.06
CA PHE A 91 -1.47 2.12 0.08
C PHE A 91 -0.62 0.84 -0.02
N PRO A 92 -0.81 -0.02 -1.04
CA PRO A 92 -0.09 -1.28 -1.15
C PRO A 92 1.44 -1.09 -1.23
N GLU A 93 1.92 0.00 -1.83
CA GLU A 93 3.34 0.37 -1.86
C GLU A 93 3.91 0.67 -0.47
N ILE A 94 3.08 1.15 0.46
CA ILE A 94 3.49 1.47 1.83
C ILE A 94 3.37 0.22 2.71
N CYS A 95 2.22 -0.46 2.66
CA CYS A 95 1.96 -1.68 3.43
C CYS A 95 2.99 -2.79 3.14
N GLY A 96 3.35 -2.98 1.87
CA GLY A 96 4.39 -3.94 1.48
C GLY A 96 5.75 -3.67 2.11
N ARG A 97 6.05 -2.40 2.46
CA ARG A 97 7.31 -1.97 3.09
C ARG A 97 7.28 -2.04 4.62
N ILE A 98 6.18 -1.62 5.26
CA ILE A 98 6.17 -1.32 6.70
C ILE A 98 5.27 -2.21 7.55
N CYS A 99 4.37 -3.01 6.96
CA CYS A 99 3.55 -3.92 7.76
C CYS A 99 4.45 -4.92 8.53
N PRO A 100 4.10 -5.30 9.76
CA PRO A 100 4.78 -6.39 10.46
C PRO A 100 4.27 -7.74 9.91
N GLN A 101 4.69 -8.14 8.70
CA GLN A 101 4.10 -9.30 8.02
C GLN A 101 4.27 -10.61 8.80
N ASP A 102 5.37 -10.73 9.56
CA ASP A 102 5.67 -11.84 10.46
C ASP A 102 4.60 -12.07 11.54
N ARG A 103 3.83 -11.03 11.88
CA ARG A 103 2.73 -11.09 12.86
C ARG A 103 1.35 -11.05 12.21
N LEU A 104 1.30 -10.84 10.89
CA LEU A 104 0.08 -10.68 10.11
C LEU A 104 -0.02 -11.78 9.05
N CYS A 105 0.01 -11.40 7.77
CA CYS A 105 -0.24 -12.29 6.64
C CYS A 105 0.82 -13.39 6.47
N GLU A 106 2.11 -13.08 6.68
CA GLU A 106 3.20 -14.04 6.48
C GLU A 106 3.32 -15.03 7.63
N GLY A 107 3.18 -14.57 8.89
CA GLY A 107 3.24 -15.44 10.07
C GLY A 107 2.12 -16.48 10.15
N ASN A 108 0.98 -16.19 9.50
CA ASN A 108 -0.18 -17.09 9.45
C ASN A 108 -0.30 -17.83 8.11
N CYS A 109 0.73 -17.79 7.27
CA CYS A 109 0.73 -18.53 6.02
C CYS A 109 0.75 -20.04 6.31
N VAL A 110 -0.10 -20.82 5.61
CA VAL A 110 -0.20 -22.28 5.84
C VAL A 110 1.15 -22.99 5.63
N ILE A 111 1.95 -22.53 4.66
CA ILE A 111 3.26 -23.14 4.38
C ILE A 111 4.36 -22.71 5.37
N GLU A 112 4.15 -21.62 6.12
CA GLU A 112 5.00 -21.28 7.28
C GLU A 112 4.79 -22.30 8.39
N GLN A 113 3.52 -22.55 8.74
CA GLN A 113 3.12 -23.45 9.82
C GLN A 113 3.53 -24.90 9.57
N SER A 114 3.72 -25.30 8.31
CA SER A 114 4.23 -26.63 7.93
C SER A 114 5.74 -26.71 7.73
N GLY A 115 6.49 -25.63 8.05
CA GLY A 115 7.96 -25.64 8.05
C GLY A 115 8.62 -25.40 6.69
N HIS A 116 7.86 -25.03 5.66
CA HIS A 116 8.41 -24.72 4.32
C HIS A 116 8.85 -23.26 4.16
N GLY A 117 8.57 -22.42 5.16
CA GLY A 117 8.76 -20.98 5.11
C GLY A 117 7.66 -20.28 4.33
N THR A 118 7.17 -19.17 4.84
CA THR A 118 6.09 -18.35 4.27
C THR A 118 6.41 -17.83 2.86
N VAL A 119 5.36 -17.51 2.10
CA VAL A 119 5.48 -16.70 0.88
C VAL A 119 5.89 -15.28 1.30
N THR A 120 6.80 -14.62 0.57
CA THR A 120 7.18 -13.22 0.84
C THR A 120 6.12 -12.24 0.34
N ILE A 121 4.94 -12.29 0.95
CA ILE A 121 3.73 -11.54 0.58
C ILE A 121 4.02 -10.04 0.52
N GLY A 122 4.64 -9.46 1.55
CA GLY A 122 4.88 -8.01 1.60
C GLY A 122 5.81 -7.53 0.49
N ALA A 123 6.85 -8.32 0.18
CA ALA A 123 7.79 -8.00 -0.87
C ALA A 123 7.20 -8.16 -2.28
N VAL A 124 6.27 -9.10 -2.48
CA VAL A 124 5.51 -9.19 -3.75
C VAL A 124 4.50 -8.04 -3.89
N GLU A 125 3.81 -7.64 -2.81
CA GLU A 125 2.89 -6.48 -2.79
C GLU A 125 3.62 -5.17 -3.15
N LYS A 126 4.82 -4.97 -2.59
CA LYS A 126 5.74 -3.87 -2.96
C LYS A 126 6.07 -3.93 -4.45
N TYR A 127 6.57 -5.07 -4.93
CA TYR A 127 7.00 -5.25 -6.31
C TYR A 127 5.90 -4.93 -7.34
N ILE A 128 4.71 -5.50 -7.18
CA ILE A 128 3.62 -5.30 -8.15
C ILE A 128 3.15 -3.84 -8.19
N THR A 129 3.22 -3.15 -7.05
CA THR A 129 2.75 -1.76 -6.94
C THR A 129 3.79 -0.77 -7.43
N ASP A 130 5.07 -0.98 -7.10
CA ASP A 130 6.17 -0.17 -7.61
C ASP A 130 6.23 -0.28 -9.14
N THR A 131 6.12 -1.50 -9.69
CA THR A 131 6.00 -1.74 -11.13
C THR A 131 4.80 -0.99 -11.73
N ALA A 132 3.64 -0.99 -11.05
CA ALA A 132 2.46 -0.29 -11.53
C ALA A 132 2.64 1.23 -11.59
N TRP A 133 3.40 1.82 -10.67
CA TRP A 133 3.78 3.24 -10.73
C TRP A 133 4.72 3.52 -11.89
N GLU A 134 5.76 2.71 -12.08
CA GLU A 134 6.74 2.85 -13.17
C GLU A 134 6.10 2.74 -14.56
N GLN A 135 5.17 1.80 -14.72
CA GLN A 135 4.42 1.59 -15.96
C GLN A 135 3.27 2.61 -16.14
N GLY A 136 3.03 3.48 -15.15
CA GLY A 136 1.97 4.47 -15.18
C GLY A 136 0.55 3.88 -15.14
N TRP A 137 0.38 2.68 -14.60
CA TRP A 137 -0.94 2.04 -14.40
C TRP A 137 -1.71 2.66 -13.25
N VAL A 138 -1.02 3.25 -12.27
CA VAL A 138 -1.66 4.04 -11.22
C VAL A 138 -2.15 5.36 -11.82
N LYS A 139 -3.46 5.58 -11.82
CA LYS A 139 -4.08 6.79 -12.37
C LYS A 139 -4.67 7.66 -11.26
N PRO A 140 -4.74 8.99 -11.45
CA PRO A 140 -5.54 9.87 -10.59
C PRO A 140 -6.99 9.40 -10.49
N ILE A 141 -7.62 9.67 -9.34
CA ILE A 141 -9.02 9.33 -9.12
C ILE A 141 -9.90 10.11 -10.10
N ARG A 142 -10.79 9.40 -10.79
CA ARG A 142 -11.84 9.99 -11.63
C ARG A 142 -13.17 9.37 -11.23
N PRO A 143 -14.00 10.06 -10.43
CA PRO A 143 -15.31 9.52 -10.09
C PRO A 143 -16.19 9.44 -11.33
N HIS A 144 -17.16 8.52 -11.30
CA HIS A 144 -18.13 8.39 -12.38
C HIS A 144 -19.05 9.62 -12.49
N ALA A 145 -19.42 10.21 -11.35
CA ALA A 145 -20.21 11.42 -11.26
C ALA A 145 -19.69 12.29 -10.10
N GLU A 146 -19.67 13.60 -10.30
CA GLU A 146 -19.41 14.54 -9.21
C GLU A 146 -20.64 14.66 -8.33
N ARG A 147 -20.39 14.63 -7.02
CA ARG A 147 -21.42 14.78 -6.00
C ARG A 147 -21.36 16.18 -5.40
N PRO A 148 -22.52 16.81 -5.12
CA PRO A 148 -22.54 18.12 -4.49
C PRO A 148 -22.05 18.08 -3.05
N GLU A 149 -22.12 16.92 -2.38
CA GLU A 149 -21.71 16.78 -0.98
C GLU A 149 -20.20 16.97 -0.80
N SER A 150 -19.84 17.61 0.31
CA SER A 150 -18.47 17.92 0.68
C SER A 150 -18.13 17.38 2.07
N VAL A 151 -16.89 16.92 2.24
CA VAL A 151 -16.37 16.37 3.49
C VAL A 151 -15.03 17.04 3.84
N GLY A 152 -14.95 17.55 5.07
CA GLY A 152 -13.70 17.99 5.68
C GLY A 152 -13.05 16.84 6.45
N ILE A 153 -11.75 16.62 6.28
CA ILE A 153 -10.98 15.62 7.01
C ILE A 153 -9.88 16.32 7.80
N ILE A 154 -9.83 16.11 9.11
CA ILE A 154 -8.81 16.71 9.99
C ILE A 154 -7.67 15.70 10.19
N GLY A 155 -6.53 15.99 9.58
CA GLY A 155 -5.30 15.22 9.64
C GLY A 155 -5.02 14.42 8.36
N ALA A 156 -3.84 14.62 7.79
CA ALA A 156 -3.36 13.97 6.57
C ALA A 156 -2.53 12.70 6.85
N GLY A 157 -2.86 11.96 7.92
CA GLY A 157 -2.28 10.64 8.20
C GLY A 157 -2.90 9.52 7.35
N PRO A 158 -2.48 8.25 7.53
CA PRO A 158 -3.01 7.11 6.77
C PRO A 158 -4.55 7.02 6.82
N GLY A 159 -5.16 7.26 7.98
CA GLY A 159 -6.62 7.21 8.14
C GLY A 159 -7.34 8.28 7.31
N GLY A 160 -6.87 9.53 7.39
CA GLY A 160 -7.46 10.64 6.64
C GLY A 160 -7.26 10.50 5.13
N LEU A 161 -6.06 10.09 4.69
CA LEU A 161 -5.77 9.86 3.28
C LEU A 161 -6.56 8.67 2.70
N ALA A 162 -6.75 7.59 3.47
CA ALA A 162 -7.57 6.45 3.04
C ALA A 162 -9.05 6.85 2.90
N ALA A 163 -9.57 7.59 3.87
CA ALA A 163 -10.92 8.13 3.79
C ALA A 163 -11.08 9.08 2.59
N ALA A 164 -10.09 9.93 2.32
CA ALA A 164 -10.09 10.81 1.16
C ALA A 164 -10.14 10.04 -0.16
N ASP A 165 -9.32 8.99 -0.33
CA ASP A 165 -9.34 8.13 -1.53
C ASP A 165 -10.73 7.51 -1.76
N VAL A 166 -11.31 6.90 -0.72
CA VAL A 166 -12.62 6.23 -0.82
C VAL A 166 -13.73 7.24 -1.13
N LEU A 167 -13.81 8.35 -0.39
CA LEU A 167 -14.83 9.38 -0.60
C LEU A 167 -14.71 10.02 -1.99
N ARG A 168 -13.49 10.30 -2.43
CA ARG A 168 -13.25 10.90 -3.73
C ARG A 168 -13.63 9.98 -4.88
N ARG A 169 -13.36 8.67 -4.76
CA ARG A 169 -13.84 7.66 -5.73
C ARG A 169 -15.36 7.60 -5.81
N GLN A 170 -16.07 7.89 -4.72
CA GLN A 170 -17.53 8.00 -4.68
C GLN A 170 -18.07 9.34 -5.19
N GLY A 171 -17.20 10.25 -5.68
CA GLY A 171 -17.58 11.53 -6.26
C GLY A 171 -17.69 12.69 -5.27
N VAL A 172 -17.48 12.44 -3.97
CA VAL A 172 -17.59 13.46 -2.91
C VAL A 172 -16.43 14.45 -3.03
N GLN A 173 -16.70 15.73 -2.73
CA GLN A 173 -15.68 16.78 -2.66
C GLN A 173 -14.95 16.68 -1.32
N VAL A 174 -13.63 16.50 -1.33
CA VAL A 174 -12.86 16.26 -0.10
C VAL A 174 -11.83 17.36 0.11
N THR A 175 -11.81 17.92 1.32
CA THR A 175 -10.76 18.83 1.78
C THR A 175 -10.09 18.24 3.01
N VAL A 176 -8.77 18.06 2.96
CA VAL A 176 -7.95 17.57 4.07
C VAL A 176 -7.20 18.74 4.70
N TYR A 177 -7.43 18.98 5.99
CA TYR A 177 -6.75 19.99 6.79
C TYR A 177 -5.63 19.31 7.57
N ASP A 178 -4.39 19.81 7.47
CA ASP A 178 -3.28 19.27 8.23
C ASP A 178 -2.46 20.37 8.88
N ARG A 179 -2.02 20.11 10.11
CA ARG A 179 -1.22 21.04 10.90
C ARG A 179 0.17 21.27 10.31
N TYR A 180 0.74 20.27 9.64
CA TYR A 180 2.11 20.34 9.12
C TYR A 180 2.15 20.84 7.68
N ASP A 181 3.36 21.16 7.23
CA ASP A 181 3.65 21.66 5.89
C ASP A 181 3.52 20.60 4.79
N ARG A 182 3.56 19.31 5.16
CA ARG A 182 3.41 18.18 4.22
C ARG A 182 2.44 17.15 4.75
N ALA A 183 1.59 16.63 3.86
CA ALA A 183 0.70 15.52 4.15
C ALA A 183 1.49 14.20 4.39
N GLY A 184 0.80 13.18 4.92
CA GLY A 184 1.33 11.84 5.21
C GLY A 184 1.50 11.54 6.70
N GLY A 185 1.38 12.54 7.58
CA GLY A 185 1.48 12.36 9.03
C GLY A 185 2.78 11.63 9.44
N LEU A 186 2.67 10.57 10.24
CA LEU A 186 3.83 9.79 10.67
C LEU A 186 4.51 9.00 9.53
N LEU A 187 3.86 8.81 8.38
CA LEU A 187 4.54 8.27 7.20
C LEU A 187 5.62 9.24 6.70
N THR A 188 5.37 10.54 6.83
CA THR A 188 6.30 11.60 6.41
C THR A 188 7.29 11.96 7.51
N TYR A 189 6.82 12.16 8.74
CA TYR A 189 7.65 12.70 9.84
C TYR A 189 8.12 11.66 10.87
N GLY A 190 7.52 10.47 10.91
CA GLY A 190 7.81 9.45 11.93
C GLY A 190 8.70 8.31 11.45
N ILE A 191 8.26 7.62 10.40
CA ILE A 191 8.99 6.45 9.87
C ILE A 191 10.28 6.92 9.19
N PRO A 192 11.45 6.35 9.47
CA PRO A 192 12.69 6.78 8.82
C PRO A 192 12.78 6.35 7.35
N GLY A 193 13.56 7.08 6.55
CA GLY A 193 13.74 6.86 5.11
C GLY A 193 14.18 5.44 4.75
N PHE A 194 15.08 4.85 5.54
CA PHE A 194 15.61 3.51 5.28
C PHE A 194 14.58 2.38 5.41
N LYS A 195 13.39 2.69 5.93
CA LYS A 195 12.21 1.79 5.95
C LYS A 195 11.13 2.22 4.95
N LEU A 196 10.93 3.52 4.78
CA LEU A 196 9.92 4.09 3.90
C LEU A 196 10.41 5.42 3.33
N GLU A 197 10.78 5.37 2.07
CA GLU A 197 11.24 6.53 1.32
C GLU A 197 10.11 7.54 1.15
N LYS A 198 10.43 8.82 1.37
CA LYS A 198 9.44 9.91 1.29
C LYS A 198 8.87 10.12 -0.11
N PRO A 199 9.63 9.95 -1.21
CA PRO A 199 9.07 10.01 -2.55
C PRO A 199 7.87 9.09 -2.76
N VAL A 200 7.86 7.88 -2.19
CA VAL A 200 6.73 6.92 -2.29
C VAL A 200 5.46 7.52 -1.66
N VAL A 201 5.59 8.12 -0.47
CA VAL A 201 4.46 8.76 0.22
C VAL A 201 3.97 9.99 -0.55
N MET A 202 4.90 10.83 -1.03
CA MET A 202 4.56 12.06 -1.76
C MET A 202 3.90 11.76 -3.11
N GLN A 203 4.32 10.70 -3.80
CA GLN A 203 3.72 10.28 -5.06
C GLN A 203 2.24 9.89 -4.88
N ARG A 204 1.91 9.19 -3.79
CA ARG A 204 0.53 8.86 -3.45
C ARG A 204 -0.30 10.10 -3.11
N ILE A 205 0.24 11.01 -2.31
CA ILE A 205 -0.44 12.28 -1.97
C ILE A 205 -0.71 13.10 -3.24
N GLN A 206 0.26 13.17 -4.15
CA GLN A 206 0.08 13.85 -5.42
C GLN A 206 -1.02 13.20 -6.26
N GLN A 207 -1.09 11.87 -6.31
CA GLN A 207 -2.16 11.17 -7.03
C GLN A 207 -3.56 11.46 -6.45
N LEU A 208 -3.68 11.66 -5.14
CA LEU A 208 -4.93 12.10 -4.50
C LEU A 208 -5.25 13.56 -4.85
N ALA A 209 -4.26 14.44 -4.83
CA ALA A 209 -4.41 15.84 -5.21
C ALA A 209 -4.84 15.98 -6.68
N ASP A 210 -4.18 15.24 -7.59
CA ASP A 210 -4.54 15.15 -9.01
C ASP A 210 -5.94 14.54 -9.21
N GLY A 211 -6.40 13.72 -8.26
CA GLY A 211 -7.75 13.16 -8.20
C GLY A 211 -8.82 14.13 -7.68
N GLY A 212 -8.43 15.37 -7.32
CA GLY A 212 -9.32 16.43 -6.86
C GLY A 212 -9.46 16.57 -5.34
N VAL A 213 -8.66 15.84 -4.54
CA VAL A 213 -8.59 16.06 -3.09
C VAL A 213 -7.86 17.38 -2.81
N GLN A 214 -8.50 18.28 -2.08
CA GLN A 214 -7.90 19.55 -1.68
C GLN A 214 -7.09 19.37 -0.39
N PHE A 215 -5.90 19.97 -0.32
CA PHE A 215 -5.06 19.93 0.87
C PHE A 215 -4.84 21.34 1.41
N VAL A 216 -5.19 21.55 2.68
CA VAL A 216 -4.94 22.78 3.43
C VAL A 216 -3.86 22.46 4.47
N ALA A 217 -2.60 22.67 4.08
CA ALA A 217 -1.43 22.49 4.93
C ALA A 217 -1.22 23.69 5.88
N ASN A 218 -0.39 23.52 6.91
CA ASN A 218 -0.12 24.52 7.93
C ASN A 218 -1.39 25.07 8.60
N CYS A 219 -2.39 24.21 8.79
CA CYS A 219 -3.69 24.56 9.37
C CYS A 219 -3.90 23.78 10.65
N ASN A 220 -3.67 24.44 11.78
CA ASN A 220 -3.89 23.89 13.11
C ASN A 220 -5.34 24.14 13.53
N VAL A 221 -6.20 23.13 13.32
CA VAL A 221 -7.62 23.20 13.69
C VAL A 221 -7.77 23.37 15.20
N GLY A 222 -8.49 24.40 15.60
CA GLY A 222 -8.62 24.87 16.99
C GLY A 222 -7.91 26.21 17.22
N ASP A 223 -6.84 26.49 16.48
CA ASP A 223 -6.04 27.71 16.60
C ASP A 223 -6.22 28.62 15.37
N ASP A 224 -5.97 28.10 14.16
CA ASP A 224 -6.04 28.86 12.91
C ASP A 224 -7.46 28.91 12.33
N ILE A 225 -8.23 27.85 12.53
CA ILE A 225 -9.64 27.73 12.16
C ILE A 225 -10.38 26.94 13.24
N THR A 226 -11.57 27.39 13.62
CA THR A 226 -12.38 26.67 14.61
C THR A 226 -13.01 25.43 14.01
N PHE A 227 -13.26 24.41 14.85
CA PHE A 227 -14.00 23.22 14.43
C PHE A 227 -15.39 23.58 13.86
N ASP A 228 -16.10 24.53 14.49
CA ASP A 228 -17.41 24.98 14.02
C ASP A 228 -17.36 25.63 12.63
N ALA A 229 -16.28 26.34 12.31
CA ALA A 229 -16.10 26.90 10.98
C ALA A 229 -15.92 25.81 9.91
N ILE A 230 -15.17 24.75 10.20
CA ILE A 230 -15.04 23.59 9.29
C ILE A 230 -16.38 22.88 9.17
N ARG A 231 -17.07 22.63 10.29
CA ARG A 231 -18.37 21.97 10.31
C ARG A 231 -19.44 22.76 9.54
N GLY A 232 -19.36 24.09 9.52
CA GLY A 232 -20.25 24.94 8.74
C GLY A 232 -19.96 24.97 7.23
N GLN A 233 -18.76 24.52 6.82
CA GLN A 233 -18.34 24.49 5.40
C GLN A 233 -18.60 23.17 4.70
N HIS A 234 -18.79 22.08 5.46
CA HIS A 234 -18.89 20.73 4.93
C HIS A 234 -20.13 20.00 5.42
N ASP A 235 -20.65 19.10 4.60
CA ASP A 235 -21.82 18.27 4.96
C ASP A 235 -21.46 17.23 6.05
N ALA A 236 -20.19 16.81 6.10
CA ALA A 236 -19.67 15.98 7.19
C ALA A 236 -18.19 16.30 7.47
N VAL A 237 -17.74 15.90 8.67
CA VAL A 237 -16.34 16.03 9.11
C VAL A 237 -15.85 14.69 9.66
N LEU A 238 -14.62 14.31 9.28
CA LEU A 238 -13.86 13.20 9.85
C LEU A 238 -12.70 13.71 10.71
#